data_AF-A0A519YYC1-F1
#
_entry.id   AF-A0A519YYC1-F1
#
_cell.length_a   1.000
_cell.length_b   1.000
_cell.length_c   1.000
_cell.angle_alpha   90.00
_cell.angle_beta   90.00
_cell.angle_gamma   90.00
#
_symmetry.space_group_name_H-M   'P 1'
#
loop_
_entity.id
_entity.type
_entity.pdbx_description
1 polymer ?
#
loop_
_entity_poly.entity_id
_entity_poly.type
_entity_poly.pdbx_seq_one_letter_code
_entity_poly.pdbx_strand_id
1 'polypeptide(L)'
;LLGLMEWRKAPLQSEKFFKKALKLGIQMDHYVALANLNLAAICIAKRNKREAQTYITEAKKKDKNKLLTEQIKQIKDQLGMIDKQQQVRYR
;
A
#
# COMPACT_ATOMS: atom_id res chain seq x y z
N LEU A 1 13.33 20.48 -10.15
CA LEU A 1 14.50 19.57 -10.31
C LEU A 1 14.73 18.63 -9.10
N LEU A 2 14.13 18.87 -7.92
CA LEU A 2 14.35 18.01 -6.74
C LEU A 2 13.62 16.65 -6.78
N GLY A 3 12.45 16.55 -7.43
CA GLY A 3 11.65 15.31 -7.50
C GLY A 3 12.20 14.21 -8.43
N LEU A 4 13.09 14.54 -9.38
CA LEU A 4 13.71 13.55 -10.27
C LEU A 4 14.89 12.80 -9.61
N MET A 5 15.47 13.35 -8.55
CA MET A 5 16.51 12.69 -7.76
C MET A 5 15.94 11.69 -6.74
N GLU A 6 14.76 11.98 -6.16
CA GLU A 6 14.06 11.06 -5.27
C GLU A 6 13.52 9.81 -5.99
N TRP A 7 13.13 9.97 -7.26
CA TRP A 7 12.64 8.86 -8.09
C TRP A 7 13.68 7.75 -8.31
N ARG A 8 15.00 8.03 -8.18
CA ARG A 8 16.05 7.00 -8.28
C ARG A 8 16.20 6.14 -7.02
N LYS A 9 15.66 6.53 -5.86
CA LYS A 9 15.79 5.74 -4.62
C LYS A 9 14.72 4.65 -4.46
N ALA A 10 13.56 4.78 -5.11
CA ALA A 10 12.44 3.85 -4.97
C ALA A 10 12.42 2.60 -5.90
N PRO A 11 13.03 2.55 -7.10
CA PRO A 11 12.95 1.36 -7.95
C PRO A 11 13.85 0.20 -7.47
N LEU A 12 14.98 0.51 -6.83
CA LEU A 12 15.97 -0.47 -6.37
C LEU A 12 15.46 -1.35 -5.22
N GLN A 13 14.58 -0.83 -4.35
CA GLN A 13 13.97 -1.64 -3.30
C GLN A 13 13.02 -2.66 -3.91
N SER A 14 12.17 -2.21 -4.84
CA SER A 14 11.25 -3.07 -5.59
C SER A 14 12.00 -4.21 -6.28
N GLU A 15 13.10 -3.93 -6.99
CA GLU A 15 13.91 -4.95 -7.68
C GLU A 15 14.46 -6.03 -6.72
N LYS A 16 14.87 -5.64 -5.51
CA LYS A 16 15.35 -6.56 -4.46
C LYS A 16 14.22 -7.45 -3.94
N PHE A 17 13.00 -6.93 -3.81
CA PHE A 17 11.81 -7.69 -3.45
C PHE A 17 11.36 -8.62 -4.59
N PHE A 18 11.38 -8.16 -5.84
CA PHE A 18 11.09 -8.98 -7.02
C PHE A 18 12.05 -10.15 -7.17
N LYS A 19 13.36 -9.94 -6.98
CA LYS A 19 14.37 -11.01 -7.00
C LYS A 19 14.22 -11.99 -5.84
N LYS A 20 13.86 -11.53 -4.63
CA LYS A 20 13.54 -12.42 -3.50
C LYS A 20 12.28 -13.25 -3.75
N ALA A 21 11.24 -12.65 -4.34
CA ALA A 21 9.98 -13.32 -4.67
C ALA A 21 10.16 -14.41 -5.73
N LEU A 22 10.93 -14.12 -6.79
CA LEU A 22 11.33 -15.11 -7.80
C LEU A 22 12.15 -16.26 -7.19
N LYS A 23 13.05 -15.96 -6.25
CA LYS A 23 13.90 -16.96 -5.59
C LYS A 23 13.15 -17.83 -4.57
N LEU A 24 12.06 -17.33 -3.99
CA LEU A 24 11.25 -18.05 -3.00
C LEU A 24 10.07 -18.82 -3.63
N GLY A 25 9.89 -18.79 -4.95
CA GLY A 25 8.73 -19.41 -5.62
C GLY A 25 7.39 -18.80 -5.20
N ILE A 26 7.40 -17.57 -4.67
CA ILE A 26 6.23 -16.94 -4.05
C ILE A 26 5.33 -16.41 -5.15
N GLN A 27 4.22 -17.12 -5.27
CA GLN A 27 3.23 -17.02 -6.32
C GLN A 27 2.55 -15.65 -6.39
N MET A 28 1.96 -15.40 -7.57
CA MET A 28 1.14 -14.28 -8.01
C MET A 28 0.29 -13.56 -6.94
N ASP A 29 -0.18 -14.26 -5.91
CA ASP A 29 -0.95 -13.68 -4.80
C ASP A 29 -0.23 -12.50 -4.12
N HIS A 30 1.10 -12.54 -3.99
CA HIS A 30 1.86 -11.42 -3.39
C HIS A 30 1.83 -10.16 -4.28
N TYR A 31 1.94 -10.32 -5.59
CA TYR A 31 1.85 -9.20 -6.53
C TYR A 31 0.44 -8.61 -6.55
N VAL A 32 -0.59 -9.45 -6.43
CA VAL A 32 -1.98 -9.00 -6.28
C VAL A 32 -2.16 -8.22 -4.97
N ALA A 33 -1.57 -8.70 -3.87
CA ALA A 33 -1.62 -7.99 -2.59
C ALA A 33 -0.93 -6.61 -2.66
N LEU A 34 0.22 -6.53 -3.32
CA LEU A 34 0.95 -5.28 -3.53
C LEU A 34 0.19 -4.30 -4.43
N ALA A 35 -0.41 -4.79 -5.52
CA ALA A 35 -1.23 -3.97 -6.41
C ALA A 35 -2.44 -3.38 -5.66
N ASN A 36 -3.13 -4.20 -4.85
CA ASN A 36 -4.25 -3.75 -4.03
C ASN A 36 -3.82 -2.72 -2.97
N LEU A 37 -2.65 -2.89 -2.34
CA LEU A 37 -2.12 -1.88 -1.42
C LEU A 37 -1.85 -0.54 -2.10
N ASN A 38 -1.26 -0.55 -3.30
CA ASN A 38 -1.01 0.67 -4.05
C ASN A 38 -2.32 1.36 -4.48
N LEU A 39 -3.33 0.58 -4.89
CA LEU A 39 -4.66 1.11 -5.19
C LEU A 39 -5.31 1.73 -3.94
N ALA A 40 -5.18 1.09 -2.77
CA ALA A 40 -5.65 1.66 -1.52
C ALA A 40 -5.00 3.01 -1.20
N ALA A 41 -3.67 3.14 -1.37
CA ALA A 41 -2.95 4.39 -1.17
C ALA A 41 -3.45 5.50 -2.12
N ILE A 42 -3.72 5.17 -3.38
CA ILE A 42 -4.27 6.11 -4.36
C ILE A 42 -5.69 6.54 -3.96
N CYS A 43 -6.54 5.61 -3.52
CA CYS A 43 -7.89 5.93 -3.05
C CYS A 43 -7.87 6.84 -1.81
N ILE A 44 -6.93 6.63 -0.88
CA ILE A 44 -6.68 7.50 0.29
C ILE A 44 -6.31 8.91 -0.17
N ALA A 45 -5.39 9.05 -1.12
CA ALA A 45 -5.01 10.35 -1.68
C ALA A 45 -6.21 11.07 -2.36
N LYS A 46 -7.10 10.30 -3.00
CA LYS A 46 -8.36 10.79 -3.59
C LYS A 46 -9.49 11.02 -2.57
N ARG A 47 -9.24 10.81 -1.27
CA ARG A 47 -10.24 10.86 -0.19
C ARG A 47 -11.40 9.86 -0.36
N ASN A 48 -11.19 8.79 -1.12
CA ASN A 48 -12.15 7.71 -1.29
C ASN A 48 -11.91 6.59 -0.28
N LYS A 49 -12.41 6.81 0.95
CA LYS A 49 -12.24 5.87 2.07
C LYS A 49 -12.87 4.51 1.82
N ARG A 50 -14.04 4.48 1.17
CA ARG A 50 -14.82 3.26 0.97
C ARG A 50 -14.07 2.28 0.08
N GLU A 51 -13.55 2.75 -1.05
CA GLU A 51 -12.72 1.93 -1.95
C GLU A 51 -11.39 1.54 -1.31
N ALA A 52 -10.73 2.46 -0.60
CA ALA A 52 -9.48 2.17 0.09
C ALA A 52 -9.64 1.01 1.09
N GLN A 53 -10.74 0.98 1.84
CA GLN A 53 -11.01 -0.11 2.79
C GLN A 53 -11.20 -1.47 2.09
N THR A 54 -11.85 -1.49 0.93
CA THR A 54 -12.02 -2.70 0.11
C THR A 54 -10.66 -3.25 -0.34
N TYR A 55 -9.82 -2.40 -0.93
CA TYR A 55 -8.50 -2.79 -1.40
C TYR A 55 -7.56 -3.25 -0.27
N ILE A 56 -7.60 -2.60 0.90
CA ILE A 56 -6.85 -3.05 2.09
C ILE A 56 -7.28 -4.46 2.52
N THR A 57 -8.58 -4.74 2.46
CA THR A 57 -9.14 -6.04 2.84
C THR A 57 -8.71 -7.13 1.86
N GLU A 58 -8.74 -6.83 0.56
CA GLU A 58 -8.29 -7.76 -0.48
C GLU A 58 -6.78 -8.00 -0.40
N ALA A 59 -5.97 -6.96 -0.16
CA ALA A 59 -4.55 -7.10 0.04
C ALA A 59 -4.23 -7.99 1.25
N LYS A 60 -4.95 -7.81 2.37
CA LYS A 60 -4.80 -8.65 3.57
C LYS A 60 -5.16 -10.12 3.33
N LYS A 61 -6.17 -10.40 2.49
CA LYS A 61 -6.53 -11.77 2.12
C LYS A 61 -5.47 -12.45 1.25
N LYS A 62 -4.80 -11.66 0.42
CA LYS A 62 -3.77 -12.13 -0.53
C LYS A 62 -2.37 -12.17 0.08
N ASP A 63 -2.11 -11.44 1.18
CA ASP A 63 -0.87 -11.50 1.96
C ASP A 63 -0.74 -12.78 2.81
N LYS A 64 -0.70 -13.94 2.15
CA LYS A 64 -0.58 -15.27 2.79
C LYS A 64 0.70 -15.44 3.59
N ASN A 65 1.77 -14.73 3.22
CA ASN A 65 3.09 -14.84 3.84
C ASN A 65 3.37 -13.74 4.87
N LYS A 66 2.39 -12.88 5.18
CA LYS A 66 2.51 -11.75 6.13
C LYS A 66 3.68 -10.80 5.82
N LEU A 67 4.07 -10.69 4.54
CA LEU A 67 5.21 -9.89 4.11
C LEU A 67 4.85 -8.42 3.95
N LEU A 68 3.57 -8.10 3.75
CA LEU A 68 3.07 -6.74 3.55
C LEU A 68 2.30 -6.22 4.78
N THR A 69 2.35 -6.97 5.88
CA THR A 69 1.56 -6.70 7.10
C THR A 69 1.87 -5.33 7.70
N GLU A 70 3.12 -4.90 7.68
CA GLU A 70 3.52 -3.58 8.16
C GLU A 70 2.97 -2.45 7.27
N GLN A 71 3.00 -2.63 5.96
CA GLN A 71 2.48 -1.65 4.99
C GLN A 71 0.95 -1.55 5.04
N ILE A 72 0.25 -2.68 5.20
CA ILE A 72 -1.20 -2.73 5.45
C ILE A 72 -1.55 -1.90 6.69
N LYS A 73 -0.77 -2.03 7.76
CA LYS A 73 -0.97 -1.26 8.99
C LYS A 73 -0.80 0.24 8.75
N GLN A 74 0.28 0.65 8.08
CA GLN A 74 0.54 2.05 7.74
C GLN A 74 -0.59 2.68 6.92
N ILE A 75 -1.08 1.99 5.89
CA ILE A 75 -2.20 2.47 5.06
C ILE A 75 -3.49 2.59 5.90
N LYS A 76 -3.75 1.64 6.79
CA LYS A 76 -4.91 1.69 7.69
C LYS A 76 -4.83 2.88 8.66
N ASP A 77 -3.64 3.17 9.18
CA ASP A 77 -3.42 4.32 10.08
C ASP A 77 -3.65 5.64 9.34
N GLN A 78 -3.16 5.76 8.09
CA GLN A 78 -3.43 6.92 7.22
C GLN A 78 -4.93 7.12 6.96
N LEU A 79 -5.66 6.03 6.73
CA LEU A 79 -7.11 6.08 6.55
C LEU A 79 -7.83 6.65 7.80
N GLY A 80 -7.37 6.28 9.01
CA GLY A 80 -7.89 6.81 10.26
C GLY A 80 -7.54 8.28 10.51
N MET A 81 -6.43 8.77 9.98
CA MET A 81 -6.07 10.21 10.05
C MET A 81 -7.00 11.07 9.19
N ILE A 82 -7.46 10.56 8.04
CA ILE A 82 -8.43 11.27 7.19
C ILE A 82 -9.75 11.51 7.93
N ASP A 83 -10.24 10.52 8.69
CA ASP A 83 -11.46 10.66 9.51
C ASP A 83 -11.32 11.78 10.53
N LYS A 84 -10.17 11.86 11.21
CA LYS A 84 -9.90 12.90 12.21
C LYS A 84 -9.81 14.29 11.57
N GLN A 85 -9.19 14.40 10.40
CA GLN A 85 -9.13 15.68 9.66
C GLN A 85 -10.50 16.14 9.16
N GLN A 86 -11.41 15.22 8.78
CA GLN A 86 -12.78 15.58 8.44
C GLN A 86 -13.51 16.15 9.65
N GLN A 87 -13.42 15.50 10.82
CA GLN A 87 -14.10 15.98 12.03
C GLN A 87 -13.64 17.38 12.50
N VAL A 88 -12.37 17.72 12.30
CA VAL A 88 -11.84 19.06 12.64
C VAL A 88 -12.35 20.15 11.69
N ARG A 89 -12.65 19.81 10.43
CA ARG A 89 -13.20 20.78 9.45
C ARG A 89 -14.69 21.10 9.64
N TYR A 90 -15.42 20.24 10.35
CA TYR A 90 -16.85 20.41 10.63
C TYR A 90 -17.14 20.85 12.08
N ARG A 91 -16.10 21.22 12.84
CA ARG A 91 -16.20 21.89 14.14
C ARG A 91 -15.82 23.35 13.97
#